data_AF-A0A0M9FZ89-F1
#
_entry.id   AF-A0A0M9FZ89-F1
#
_cell.length_a   1.000
_cell.length_b   1.000
_cell.length_c   1.000
_cell.angle_alpha   90.00
_cell.angle_beta   90.00
_cell.angle_gamma   90.00
#
_symmetry.space_group_name_H-M   'P 1'
#
loop_
_entity.id
_entity.type
_entity.pdbx_description
1 polymer ?
#
loop_
_entity_poly.entity_id
_entity_poly.type
_entity_poly.pdbx_seq_one_letter_code
_entity_poly.pdbx_strand_id
1 'polypeptide(L)'
;MLQNLDDITKDALHSFSDALAQAQQTLQQDQARLDSTAELLHALSHENNELRTRKVHNTQELQRLNALRAEKAKLTRQTQHKRANVQSCLAHMQQLKEPRLALMTEVERQRRDVMALRKHYCTRAAQVHGYVTHLLAPQNSLESLRRQLAQVQGQRQEGEAAVEQLREKLAELQREATAFRAARQSWQAEDQGGEACTAEDEKERAGKHVHSCFPCAALGGDAATEEMAKDSIRAATSRTTPLTEADKLQSLTAQRAAQQATITASQLQYTQEEAELQRCRAELKQLVLQLCGDIEGADAAQQEEQKSYHDALNTAVGVGARRTCASCHRDFLQDFS
;
A
#
# COMPACT_ATOMS: atom_id res chain seq x y z
N MET A 1 26.60 52.24 -145.79
CA MET A 1 27.13 51.13 -144.98
C MET A 1 27.60 51.56 -143.59
N LEU A 2 27.99 52.82 -143.35
CA LEU A 2 28.34 53.31 -142.00
C LEU A 2 27.12 53.58 -141.09
N GLN A 3 25.99 54.04 -141.64
CA GLN A 3 24.76 54.27 -140.85
C GLN A 3 24.20 52.99 -140.21
N ASN A 4 24.29 51.85 -140.89
CA ASN A 4 23.81 50.58 -140.33
C ASN A 4 24.65 50.11 -139.11
N LEU A 5 25.92 50.51 -139.00
CA LEU A 5 26.77 50.20 -137.85
C LEU A 5 26.42 51.08 -136.64
N ASP A 6 26.07 52.34 -136.89
CA ASP A 6 25.59 53.26 -135.84
C ASP A 6 24.22 52.82 -135.30
N ASP A 7 23.36 52.25 -136.14
CA ASP A 7 22.07 51.71 -135.71
C ASP A 7 22.25 50.42 -134.90
N ILE A 8 23.14 49.50 -135.32
CA ILE A 8 23.45 48.27 -134.57
C ILE A 8 24.08 48.58 -133.20
N THR A 9 24.97 49.58 -133.11
CA THR A 9 25.60 49.95 -131.83
C THR A 9 24.63 50.66 -130.89
N LYS A 10 23.70 51.47 -131.41
CA LYS A 10 22.58 52.02 -130.63
C LYS A 10 21.67 50.91 -130.13
N ASP A 11 21.31 49.94 -130.97
CA ASP A 11 20.47 48.81 -130.56
C ASP A 11 21.15 47.96 -129.48
N ALA A 12 22.46 47.74 -129.59
CA ALA A 12 23.24 47.06 -128.56
C ALA A 12 23.27 47.84 -127.23
N LEU A 13 23.45 49.17 -127.27
CA LEU A 13 23.42 50.01 -126.07
C LEU A 13 22.03 50.05 -125.41
N HIS A 14 20.95 50.10 -126.21
CA HIS A 14 19.59 49.99 -125.69
C HIS A 14 19.34 48.61 -125.08
N SER A 15 19.83 47.54 -125.71
CA SER A 15 19.75 46.19 -125.15
C SER A 15 20.53 46.06 -123.84
N PHE A 16 21.71 46.68 -123.70
CA PHE A 16 22.45 46.71 -122.44
C PHE A 16 21.75 47.56 -121.37
N SER A 17 21.16 48.70 -121.72
CA SER A 17 20.39 49.50 -120.75
C SER A 17 19.14 48.77 -120.28
N ASP A 18 18.46 48.06 -121.18
CA ASP A 18 17.28 47.26 -120.85
C ASP A 18 17.65 46.07 -119.97
N ALA A 19 18.76 45.37 -120.28
CA ALA A 19 19.27 44.29 -119.45
C ALA A 19 19.68 44.76 -118.05
N LEU A 20 20.27 45.97 -117.94
CA LEU A 20 20.65 46.57 -116.66
C LEU A 20 19.41 46.97 -115.84
N ALA A 21 18.41 47.57 -116.48
CA ALA A 21 17.13 47.89 -115.83
C ALA A 21 16.41 46.63 -115.33
N GLN A 22 16.40 45.55 -116.13
CA GLN A 22 15.87 44.24 -115.73
C GLN A 22 16.65 43.62 -114.57
N ALA A 23 17.98 43.71 -114.58
CA ALA A 23 18.82 43.23 -113.47
C ALA A 23 18.58 44.02 -112.17
N GLN A 24 18.39 45.34 -112.25
CA GLN A 24 18.05 46.16 -111.09
C GLN A 24 16.65 45.84 -110.55
N GLN A 25 15.67 45.63 -111.42
CA GLN A 25 14.32 45.27 -111.02
C GLN A 25 14.28 43.88 -110.36
N THR A 26 15.01 42.90 -110.91
CA THR A 26 15.11 41.57 -110.31
C THR A 26 15.81 41.61 -108.95
N LEU A 27 16.89 42.41 -108.80
CA LEU A 27 17.54 42.61 -107.51
C LEU A 27 16.59 43.23 -106.47
N GLN A 28 15.79 44.22 -106.86
CA GLN A 28 14.80 44.83 -105.95
C GLN A 28 13.70 43.83 -105.55
N GLN A 29 13.26 42.98 -106.48
CA GLN A 29 12.30 41.91 -106.18
C GLN A 29 12.90 40.86 -105.23
N ASP A 30 14.14 40.46 -105.45
CA ASP A 30 14.83 39.51 -104.59
C ASP A 30 15.10 40.12 -103.22
N GLN A 31 15.42 41.41 -103.13
CA GLN A 31 15.56 42.11 -101.85
C GLN A 31 14.23 42.18 -101.09
N ALA A 32 13.12 42.53 -101.76
CA ALA A 32 11.80 42.50 -101.14
C ALA A 32 11.39 41.09 -100.68
N ARG A 33 11.77 40.05 -101.44
CA ARG A 33 11.58 38.66 -101.03
C ARG A 33 12.41 38.31 -99.80
N LEU A 34 13.68 38.72 -99.76
CA LEU A 34 14.55 38.51 -98.60
C LEU A 34 14.00 39.19 -97.36
N ASP A 35 13.56 40.45 -97.48
CA ASP A 35 12.97 41.20 -96.37
C ASP A 35 11.70 40.49 -95.85
N SER A 36 10.82 40.04 -96.75
CA SER A 36 9.63 39.26 -96.38
C SER A 36 9.97 37.94 -95.69
N THR A 37 11.02 37.23 -96.15
CA THR A 37 11.47 36.00 -95.47
C THR A 37 12.12 36.27 -94.12
N ALA A 38 12.81 37.41 -93.95
CA ALA A 38 13.41 37.82 -92.70
C ALA A 38 12.33 38.16 -91.65
N GLU A 39 11.28 38.86 -92.05
CA GLU A 39 10.10 39.13 -91.20
C GLU A 39 9.41 37.84 -90.75
N LEU A 40 9.22 36.89 -91.68
CA LEU A 40 8.65 35.58 -91.36
C LEU A 40 9.52 34.79 -90.36
N LEU A 41 10.84 34.81 -90.54
CA LEU A 41 11.77 34.16 -89.60
C LEU A 41 11.72 34.81 -88.22
N HIS A 42 11.60 36.13 -88.15
CA HIS A 42 11.41 36.83 -86.87
C HIS A 42 10.10 36.43 -86.18
N ALA A 43 8.99 36.35 -86.94
CA ALA A 43 7.70 35.90 -86.41
C ALA A 43 7.77 34.46 -85.88
N LEU A 44 8.32 33.54 -86.66
CA LEU A 44 8.48 32.14 -86.25
C LEU A 44 9.41 31.98 -85.05
N SER A 45 10.48 32.79 -84.95
CA SER A 45 11.37 32.79 -83.79
C SER A 45 10.64 33.27 -82.53
N HIS A 46 9.77 34.27 -82.63
CA HIS A 46 8.97 34.75 -81.51
C HIS A 46 7.99 33.66 -81.04
N GLU A 47 7.23 33.07 -81.96
CA GLU A 47 6.32 31.96 -81.65
C GLU A 47 7.06 30.76 -81.03
N ASN A 48 8.25 30.40 -81.54
CA ASN A 48 9.04 29.32 -80.97
C ASN A 48 9.44 29.61 -79.52
N ASN A 49 9.81 30.87 -79.22
CA ASN A 49 10.16 31.28 -77.87
C ASN A 49 8.95 31.26 -76.93
N GLU A 50 7.77 31.68 -77.39
CA GLU A 50 6.53 31.55 -76.61
C GLU A 50 6.15 30.09 -76.34
N LEU A 51 6.32 29.20 -77.33
CA LEU A 51 6.06 27.77 -77.15
C LEU A 51 7.07 27.14 -76.18
N ARG A 52 8.34 27.56 -76.22
CA ARG A 52 9.36 27.10 -75.25
C ARG A 52 9.03 27.53 -73.84
N THR A 53 8.61 28.77 -73.62
CA THR A 53 8.27 29.27 -72.27
C THR A 53 7.05 28.54 -71.71
N ARG A 54 6.01 28.27 -72.52
CA ARG A 54 4.85 27.46 -72.10
C ARG A 54 5.23 26.01 -71.74
N LYS A 55 6.14 25.40 -72.48
CA LYS A 55 6.66 24.05 -72.17
C LYS A 55 7.43 24.02 -70.83
N VAL A 56 8.21 25.05 -70.51
CA VAL A 56 8.91 25.17 -69.22
C VAL A 56 7.92 25.28 -68.05
N HIS A 57 6.82 26.03 -68.20
CA HIS A 57 5.77 26.10 -67.16
C HIS A 57 5.13 24.72 -66.91
N ASN A 58 4.87 23.93 -67.96
CA ASN A 58 4.38 22.56 -67.83
C ASN A 58 5.35 21.64 -67.07
N THR A 59 6.67 21.80 -67.27
CA THR A 59 7.67 21.01 -66.50
C THR A 59 7.68 21.33 -65.00
N GLN A 60 7.44 22.59 -64.61
CA GLN A 60 7.34 22.96 -63.19
C GLN A 60 6.08 22.39 -62.54
N GLU A 61 4.96 22.38 -63.26
CA GLU A 61 3.72 21.74 -62.80
C GLU A 61 3.89 20.23 -62.62
N LEU A 62 4.58 19.56 -63.55
CA LEU A 62 4.93 18.14 -63.42
C LEU A 62 5.81 17.87 -62.19
N GLN A 63 6.79 18.73 -61.89
CA GLN A 63 7.61 18.62 -60.68
C GLN A 63 6.78 18.78 -59.41
N ARG A 64 5.90 19.79 -59.35
CA ARG A 64 4.97 19.99 -58.21
C ARG A 64 4.08 18.78 -58.01
N LEU A 65 3.53 18.24 -59.10
CA LEU A 65 2.66 17.07 -59.05
C LEU A 65 3.41 15.83 -58.55
N ASN A 66 4.65 15.63 -58.99
CA ASN A 66 5.50 14.53 -58.49
C ASN A 66 5.86 14.71 -57.02
N ALA A 67 6.14 15.93 -56.55
CA ALA A 67 6.37 16.22 -55.13
C ALA A 67 5.12 15.91 -54.29
N LEU A 68 3.94 16.32 -54.74
CA LEU A 68 2.66 16.01 -54.08
C LEU A 68 2.39 14.50 -54.04
N ARG A 69 2.69 13.76 -55.12
CA ARG A 69 2.59 12.29 -55.13
C ARG A 69 3.55 11.65 -54.12
N ALA A 70 4.78 12.15 -54.01
CA ALA A 70 5.76 11.67 -53.04
C ALA A 70 5.30 11.92 -51.59
N GLU A 71 4.81 13.11 -51.28
CA GLU A 71 4.25 13.43 -49.96
C GLU A 71 3.00 12.59 -49.65
N LYS A 72 2.10 12.39 -50.62
CA LYS A 72 0.96 11.48 -50.46
C LYS A 72 1.42 10.06 -50.12
N ALA A 73 2.43 9.54 -50.81
CA ALA A 73 2.98 8.21 -50.54
C ALA A 73 3.60 8.12 -49.13
N LYS A 74 4.35 9.15 -48.73
CA LYS A 74 4.94 9.27 -47.38
C LYS A 74 3.88 9.29 -46.29
N LEU A 75 2.84 10.12 -46.43
CA LEU A 75 1.71 10.18 -45.48
C LEU A 75 0.94 8.85 -45.40
N THR A 76 0.78 8.17 -46.54
CA THR A 76 0.15 6.85 -46.57
C THR A 76 0.97 5.83 -45.77
N ARG A 77 2.29 5.78 -45.96
CA ARG A 77 3.18 4.91 -45.18
C ARG A 77 3.18 5.25 -43.70
N GLN A 78 3.23 6.52 -43.34
CA GLN A 78 3.13 6.96 -41.94
C GLN A 78 1.80 6.54 -41.32
N THR A 79 0.70 6.65 -42.05
CA THR A 79 -0.62 6.22 -41.58
C THR A 79 -0.68 4.71 -41.39
N GLN A 80 -0.13 3.92 -42.32
CA GLN A 80 -0.04 2.47 -42.18
C GLN A 80 0.81 2.06 -40.97
N HIS A 81 1.96 2.70 -40.78
CA HIS A 81 2.81 2.44 -39.61
C HIS A 81 2.10 2.80 -38.29
N LYS A 82 1.44 3.96 -38.22
CA LYS A 82 0.62 4.33 -37.06
C LYS A 82 -0.49 3.31 -36.78
N ARG A 83 -1.17 2.80 -37.81
CA ARG A 83 -2.18 1.74 -37.66
C ARG A 83 -1.59 0.45 -37.10
N ALA A 84 -0.44 0.02 -37.61
CA ALA A 84 0.26 -1.16 -37.11
C ALA A 84 0.66 -0.99 -35.63
N ASN A 85 1.19 0.19 -35.26
CA ASN A 85 1.55 0.49 -33.87
C ASN A 85 0.32 0.45 -32.95
N VAL A 86 -0.81 1.04 -33.38
CA VAL A 86 -2.07 0.98 -32.62
C VAL A 86 -2.55 -0.47 -32.46
N GLN A 87 -2.48 -1.29 -33.50
CA GLN A 87 -2.83 -2.71 -33.41
C GLN A 87 -1.93 -3.47 -32.44
N SER A 88 -0.62 -3.20 -32.47
CA SER A 88 0.34 -3.78 -31.52
C SER A 88 0.04 -3.36 -30.07
N CYS A 89 -0.26 -2.08 -29.83
CA CYS A 89 -0.66 -1.59 -28.52
C CYS A 89 -1.96 -2.24 -28.03
N LEU A 90 -2.95 -2.41 -28.90
CA LEU A 90 -4.20 -3.09 -28.57
C LEU A 90 -3.97 -4.57 -28.22
N ALA A 91 -3.11 -5.27 -28.97
CA ALA A 91 -2.74 -6.65 -28.67
C ALA A 91 -2.03 -6.75 -27.30
N HIS A 92 -1.09 -5.85 -27.02
CA HIS A 92 -0.41 -5.79 -25.73
C HIS A 92 -1.41 -5.50 -24.58
N MET A 93 -2.33 -4.55 -24.76
CA MET A 93 -3.39 -4.29 -23.79
C MET A 93 -4.26 -5.53 -23.55
N GLN A 94 -4.59 -6.30 -24.59
CA GLN A 94 -5.35 -7.54 -24.45
C GLN A 94 -4.58 -8.61 -23.68
N GLN A 95 -3.28 -8.77 -23.96
CA GLN A 95 -2.41 -9.70 -23.24
C GLN A 95 -2.30 -9.37 -21.74
N LEU A 96 -2.37 -8.09 -21.36
CA LEU A 96 -2.31 -7.67 -19.96
C LEU A 96 -3.63 -7.81 -19.20
N LYS A 97 -4.76 -8.07 -19.86
CA LYS A 97 -6.07 -8.20 -19.18
C LYS A 97 -6.12 -9.40 -18.24
N GLU A 98 -5.73 -10.58 -18.74
CA GLU A 98 -5.80 -11.82 -17.96
C GLU A 98 -4.85 -11.82 -16.75
N PRO A 99 -3.55 -11.43 -16.88
CA PRO A 99 -2.66 -11.31 -15.73
C PRO A 99 -3.17 -10.31 -14.69
N ARG A 100 -3.76 -9.19 -15.13
CA ARG A 100 -4.36 -8.20 -14.22
C ARG A 100 -5.53 -8.80 -13.44
N LEU A 101 -6.43 -9.52 -14.11
CA LEU A 101 -7.56 -10.18 -13.46
C LEU A 101 -7.07 -11.25 -12.46
N ALA A 102 -6.11 -12.08 -12.85
CA ALA A 102 -5.51 -13.07 -11.95
C ALA A 102 -4.92 -12.41 -10.69
N LEU A 103 -4.15 -11.33 -10.85
CA LEU A 103 -3.59 -10.59 -9.73
C LEU A 103 -4.67 -10.00 -8.82
N MET A 104 -5.74 -9.42 -9.39
CA MET A 104 -6.87 -8.90 -8.63
C MET A 104 -7.54 -10.00 -7.79
N THR A 105 -7.77 -11.18 -8.39
CA THR A 105 -8.36 -12.32 -7.66
C THR A 105 -7.47 -12.82 -6.54
N GLU A 106 -6.14 -12.82 -6.74
CA GLU A 106 -5.18 -13.21 -5.72
C GLU A 106 -5.12 -12.20 -4.57
N VAL A 107 -5.17 -10.89 -4.87
CA VAL A 107 -5.27 -9.84 -3.85
C VAL A 107 -6.55 -10.00 -3.02
N GLU A 108 -7.69 -10.29 -3.65
CA GLU A 108 -8.94 -10.54 -2.94
C GLU A 108 -8.90 -11.81 -2.08
N ARG A 109 -8.21 -12.85 -2.54
CA ARG A 109 -7.96 -14.06 -1.78
C ARG A 109 -7.11 -13.76 -0.54
N GLN A 110 -5.99 -13.06 -0.71
CA GLN A 110 -5.10 -12.67 0.39
C GLN A 110 -5.80 -11.76 1.41
N ARG A 111 -6.65 -10.82 0.95
CA ARG A 111 -7.47 -10.00 1.86
C ARG A 111 -8.40 -10.86 2.73
N ARG A 112 -9.02 -11.89 2.16
CA ARG A 112 -9.85 -12.84 2.91
C ARG A 112 -9.01 -13.62 3.93
N ASP A 113 -7.82 -14.08 3.55
CA ASP A 113 -6.92 -14.79 4.45
C ASP A 113 -6.47 -13.92 5.63
N VAL A 114 -6.12 -12.65 5.39
CA VAL A 114 -5.76 -11.70 6.45
C VAL A 114 -6.92 -11.46 7.41
N MET A 115 -8.16 -11.32 6.91
CA MET A 115 -9.33 -11.18 7.76
C MET A 115 -9.58 -12.44 8.61
N ALA A 116 -9.43 -13.63 8.02
CA ALA A 116 -9.53 -14.88 8.75
C ALA A 116 -8.45 -15.00 9.83
N LEU A 117 -7.20 -14.68 9.51
CA LEU A 117 -6.09 -14.69 10.46
C LEU A 117 -6.33 -13.72 11.62
N ARG A 118 -6.81 -12.50 11.33
CA ARG A 118 -7.18 -11.53 12.37
C ARG A 118 -8.26 -12.08 13.29
N LYS A 119 -9.28 -12.74 12.75
CA LYS A 119 -10.33 -13.38 13.55
C LYS A 119 -9.74 -14.48 14.45
N HIS A 120 -8.88 -15.35 13.91
CA HIS A 120 -8.19 -16.37 14.69
C HIS A 120 -7.32 -15.78 15.80
N TYR A 121 -6.58 -14.72 15.50
CA TYR A 121 -5.78 -14.00 16.50
C TYR A 121 -6.66 -13.47 17.63
N CYS A 122 -7.77 -12.78 17.32
CA CYS A 122 -8.69 -12.27 18.33
C CYS A 122 -9.28 -13.39 19.20
N THR A 123 -9.70 -14.50 18.60
CA THR A 123 -10.20 -15.66 19.34
C THR A 123 -9.12 -16.23 20.27
N ARG A 124 -7.90 -16.41 19.77
CA ARG A 124 -6.79 -16.95 20.57
C ARG A 124 -6.37 -15.99 21.69
N ALA A 125 -6.33 -14.70 21.44
CA ALA A 125 -6.07 -13.69 22.46
C ALA A 125 -7.13 -13.73 23.56
N ALA A 126 -8.41 -13.82 23.21
CA ALA A 126 -9.50 -13.96 24.17
C ALA A 126 -9.36 -15.26 25.00
N GLN A 127 -8.98 -16.38 24.39
CA GLN A 127 -8.71 -17.64 25.10
C GLN A 127 -7.55 -17.49 26.09
N VAL A 128 -6.43 -16.86 25.69
CA VAL A 128 -5.30 -16.60 26.59
C VAL A 128 -5.71 -15.72 27.76
N HIS A 129 -6.46 -14.64 27.51
CA HIS A 129 -7.00 -13.81 28.59
C HIS A 129 -7.93 -14.61 29.52
N GLY A 130 -8.77 -15.47 28.97
CA GLY A 130 -9.59 -16.41 29.75
C GLY A 130 -8.73 -17.30 30.65
N TYR A 131 -7.71 -17.95 30.10
CA TYR A 131 -6.79 -18.82 30.87
C TYR A 131 -6.05 -18.05 31.96
N VAL A 132 -5.52 -16.85 31.67
CA VAL A 132 -4.85 -16.00 32.67
C VAL A 132 -5.83 -15.63 33.78
N THR A 133 -7.06 -15.25 33.45
CA THR A 133 -8.08 -14.93 34.44
C THR A 133 -8.41 -16.13 35.32
N HIS A 134 -8.57 -17.31 34.73
CA HIS A 134 -8.80 -18.55 35.48
C HIS A 134 -7.63 -18.95 36.38
N LEU A 135 -6.38 -18.72 35.95
CA LEU A 135 -5.19 -18.97 36.77
C LEU A 135 -5.05 -17.99 37.94
N LEU A 136 -5.46 -16.74 37.76
CA LEU A 136 -5.37 -15.69 38.78
C LEU A 136 -6.57 -15.70 39.76
N ALA A 137 -7.73 -16.19 39.33
CA ALA A 137 -8.91 -16.34 40.18
C ALA A 137 -8.63 -17.04 41.54
N PRO A 138 -7.93 -18.19 41.60
CA PRO A 138 -7.62 -18.84 42.87
C PRO A 138 -6.58 -18.07 43.72
N GLN A 139 -5.72 -17.24 43.12
CA GLN A 139 -4.79 -16.41 43.89
C GLN A 139 -5.53 -15.32 44.66
N ASN A 140 -6.53 -14.70 44.02
CA ASN A 140 -7.38 -13.70 44.66
C ASN A 140 -8.21 -14.31 45.82
N SER A 141 -8.68 -15.56 45.67
CA SER A 141 -9.39 -16.25 46.75
C SER A 141 -8.47 -16.66 47.90
N LEU A 142 -7.25 -17.12 47.62
CA LEU A 142 -6.24 -17.42 48.66
C LEU A 142 -5.83 -16.18 49.44
N GLU A 143 -5.63 -15.03 48.79
CA GLU A 143 -5.35 -13.77 49.48
C GLU A 143 -6.51 -13.33 50.38
N SER A 144 -7.75 -13.48 49.92
CA SER A 144 -8.94 -13.22 50.73
C SER A 144 -8.97 -14.11 51.97
N LEU A 145 -8.74 -15.41 51.81
CA LEU A 145 -8.68 -16.37 52.92
C LEU A 145 -7.54 -16.06 53.89
N ARG A 146 -6.37 -15.65 53.41
CA ARG A 146 -5.25 -15.22 54.27
C ARG A 146 -5.61 -13.98 55.09
N ARG A 147 -6.31 -13.00 54.51
CA ARG A 147 -6.78 -11.81 55.25
C ARG A 147 -7.82 -12.20 56.31
N GLN A 148 -8.75 -13.10 55.98
CA GLN A 148 -9.72 -13.62 56.96
C GLN A 148 -9.03 -14.37 58.11
N LEU A 149 -8.02 -15.19 57.81
CA LEU A 149 -7.25 -15.89 58.85
C LEU A 149 -6.54 -14.91 59.78
N ALA A 150 -5.85 -13.90 59.23
CA ALA A 150 -5.17 -12.87 60.01
C ALA A 150 -6.14 -12.09 60.91
N GLN A 151 -7.35 -11.79 60.41
CA GLN A 151 -8.41 -11.15 61.19
C GLN A 151 -8.86 -12.03 62.36
N VAL A 152 -9.12 -13.31 62.13
CA VAL A 152 -9.53 -14.26 63.19
C VAL A 152 -8.42 -14.45 64.22
N GLN A 153 -7.16 -14.49 63.78
CA GLN A 153 -6.01 -14.53 64.70
C GLN A 153 -5.91 -13.27 65.56
N GLY A 154 -6.13 -12.08 64.97
CA GLY A 154 -6.20 -10.82 65.71
C GLY A 154 -7.33 -10.82 66.75
N GLN A 155 -8.55 -11.21 66.35
CA GLN A 155 -9.69 -11.34 67.26
C GLN A 155 -9.41 -12.33 68.40
N ARG A 156 -8.72 -13.43 68.10
CA ARG A 156 -8.32 -14.39 69.14
C ARG A 156 -7.33 -13.76 70.12
N GLN A 157 -6.31 -13.05 69.64
CA GLN A 157 -5.34 -12.37 70.51
C GLN A 157 -6.00 -11.31 71.39
N GLU A 158 -6.93 -10.53 70.83
CA GLU A 158 -7.72 -9.56 71.58
C GLU A 158 -8.58 -10.26 72.65
N GLY A 159 -9.22 -11.39 72.30
CA GLY A 159 -9.97 -12.20 73.24
C GLY A 159 -9.11 -12.81 74.35
N GLU A 160 -7.92 -13.32 74.02
CA GLU A 160 -6.94 -13.83 74.99
C GLU A 160 -6.46 -12.73 75.94
N ALA A 161 -6.14 -11.55 75.42
CA ALA A 161 -5.78 -10.39 76.23
C ALA A 161 -6.93 -9.96 77.17
N ALA A 162 -8.17 -9.97 76.68
CA ALA A 162 -9.34 -9.67 77.50
C ALA A 162 -9.55 -10.72 78.61
N VAL A 163 -9.31 -12.00 78.32
CA VAL A 163 -9.36 -13.07 79.34
C VAL A 163 -8.27 -12.89 80.38
N GLU A 164 -7.04 -12.56 79.99
CA GLU A 164 -5.96 -12.29 80.95
C GLU A 164 -6.28 -11.09 81.85
N GLN A 165 -6.78 -9.98 81.29
CA GLN A 165 -7.23 -8.82 82.08
C GLN A 165 -8.33 -9.20 83.08
N LEU A 166 -9.27 -10.08 82.69
CA LEU A 166 -10.30 -10.56 83.59
C LEU A 166 -9.73 -11.48 84.68
N ARG A 167 -8.72 -12.31 84.38
CA ARG A 167 -8.01 -13.13 85.37
C ARG A 167 -7.27 -12.27 86.39
N GLU A 168 -6.59 -11.22 85.95
CA GLU A 168 -5.91 -10.26 86.82
C GLU A 168 -6.90 -9.58 87.76
N LYS A 169 -8.01 -9.04 87.24
CA LYS A 169 -9.09 -8.46 88.05
C LYS A 169 -9.68 -9.44 89.05
N LEU A 170 -9.87 -10.69 88.65
CA LEU A 170 -10.38 -11.73 89.54
C LEU A 170 -9.37 -12.04 90.66
N ALA A 171 -8.08 -12.09 90.36
CA ALA A 171 -7.02 -12.26 91.35
C ALA A 171 -6.89 -11.06 92.30
N GLU A 172 -7.13 -9.84 91.82
CA GLU A 172 -7.24 -8.63 92.66
C GLU A 172 -8.43 -8.73 93.62
N LEU A 173 -9.62 -9.02 93.10
CA LEU A 173 -10.82 -9.20 93.93
C LEU A 173 -10.68 -10.34 94.93
N GLN A 174 -10.00 -11.43 94.58
CA GLN A 174 -9.69 -12.51 95.50
C GLN A 174 -8.75 -12.04 96.62
N ARG A 175 -7.70 -11.28 96.30
CA ARG A 175 -6.79 -10.67 97.28
C ARG A 175 -7.56 -9.75 98.24
N GLU A 176 -8.42 -8.88 97.70
CA GLU A 176 -9.30 -8.03 98.50
C GLU A 176 -10.21 -8.86 99.42
N ALA A 177 -10.89 -9.88 98.89
CA ALA A 177 -11.75 -10.76 99.68
C ALA A 177 -10.99 -11.52 100.77
N THR A 178 -9.73 -11.92 100.53
CA THR A 178 -8.88 -12.51 101.57
C THR A 178 -8.43 -11.49 102.61
N ALA A 179 -8.11 -10.26 102.20
CA ALA A 179 -7.79 -9.18 103.13
C ALA A 179 -8.99 -8.81 104.01
N PHE A 180 -10.19 -8.72 103.44
CA PHE A 180 -11.43 -8.54 104.21
C PHE A 180 -11.70 -9.69 105.17
N ARG A 181 -11.47 -10.94 104.77
CA ARG A 181 -11.59 -12.10 105.67
C ARG A 181 -10.56 -12.09 106.79
N ALA A 182 -9.31 -11.78 106.48
CA ALA A 182 -8.23 -11.66 107.47
C ALA A 182 -8.50 -10.52 108.46
N ALA A 183 -8.94 -9.35 107.96
CA ALA A 183 -9.41 -8.27 108.81
C ALA A 183 -10.56 -8.76 109.69
N ARG A 184 -11.64 -9.33 109.12
CA ARG A 184 -12.77 -9.84 109.90
C ARG A 184 -12.35 -10.84 110.99
N GLN A 185 -11.39 -11.71 110.71
CA GLN A 185 -10.83 -12.65 111.68
C GLN A 185 -10.01 -11.94 112.78
N SER A 186 -9.28 -10.87 112.46
CA SER A 186 -8.62 -10.05 113.49
C SER A 186 -9.62 -9.31 114.38
N TRP A 187 -10.72 -8.80 113.80
CA TRP A 187 -11.83 -8.22 114.59
C TRP A 187 -12.54 -9.26 115.46
N GLN A 188 -12.66 -10.51 115.03
CA GLN A 188 -13.24 -11.61 115.82
C GLN A 188 -12.27 -12.17 116.88
N ALA A 189 -10.95 -12.07 116.66
CA ALA A 189 -9.94 -12.47 117.64
C ALA A 189 -9.79 -11.49 118.81
N GLU A 190 -10.21 -10.24 118.65
CA GLU A 190 -10.27 -9.24 119.73
C GLU A 190 -11.57 -9.31 120.56
N ASP A 191 -12.58 -10.09 120.12
CA ASP A 191 -13.93 -10.04 120.71
C ASP A 191 -14.50 -11.43 121.10
N GLN A 192 -13.65 -12.41 121.47
CA GLN A 192 -14.11 -13.68 122.05
C GLN A 192 -13.29 -14.12 123.28
N GLY A 193 -13.64 -13.52 124.43
CA GLY A 193 -13.75 -14.25 125.68
C GLY A 193 -15.22 -14.64 125.90
N GLY A 194 -15.54 -15.93 125.76
CA GLY A 194 -16.87 -16.54 125.99
C GLY A 194 -17.68 -16.80 124.72
N GLU A 195 -18.51 -17.82 124.57
CA GLU A 195 -18.84 -19.05 125.29
C GLU A 195 -19.83 -19.82 124.36
N ALA A 196 -19.80 -21.15 124.41
CA ALA A 196 -20.87 -22.13 124.10
C ALA A 196 -21.55 -22.21 122.69
N CYS A 197 -21.29 -23.37 122.05
CA CYS A 197 -22.27 -24.42 121.69
C CYS A 197 -23.34 -24.29 120.57
N THR A 198 -23.31 -25.35 119.74
CA THR A 198 -24.42 -26.24 119.27
C THR A 198 -25.22 -26.01 117.99
N ALA A 199 -25.45 -27.16 117.34
CA ALA A 199 -26.63 -27.65 116.62
C ALA A 199 -26.76 -27.45 115.09
N GLU A 200 -26.58 -28.59 114.42
CA GLU A 200 -27.36 -29.22 113.34
C GLU A 200 -28.48 -28.46 112.60
N ASP A 201 -28.53 -28.71 111.28
CA ASP A 201 -29.61 -29.42 110.56
C ASP A 201 -30.26 -28.74 109.34
N GLU A 202 -30.35 -29.58 108.30
CA GLU A 202 -31.37 -29.72 107.26
C GLU A 202 -31.77 -28.63 106.23
N LYS A 203 -31.69 -29.11 104.96
CA LYS A 203 -32.77 -29.18 103.92
C LYS A 203 -32.93 -28.11 102.82
N GLU A 204 -32.78 -28.68 101.61
CA GLU A 204 -33.74 -28.70 100.48
C GLU A 204 -33.86 -27.56 99.45
N ARG A 205 -33.91 -28.08 98.21
CA ARG A 205 -34.80 -27.73 97.07
C ARG A 205 -34.30 -26.81 95.96
N ALA A 206 -33.94 -27.49 94.86
CA ALA A 206 -34.64 -27.49 93.56
C ALA A 206 -34.87 -26.14 92.85
N GLY A 207 -34.21 -26.01 91.70
CA GLY A 207 -34.58 -25.09 90.62
C GLY A 207 -34.30 -25.71 89.25
N LYS A 208 -35.34 -26.25 88.61
CA LYS A 208 -35.39 -26.57 87.18
C LYS A 208 -35.42 -25.25 86.39
N HIS A 209 -34.69 -25.14 85.28
CA HIS A 209 -35.18 -24.56 84.02
C HIS A 209 -34.14 -24.77 82.90
N VAL A 210 -34.45 -25.61 81.92
CA VAL A 210 -34.99 -25.27 80.58
C VAL A 210 -33.88 -25.26 79.53
N HIS A 211 -33.74 -26.41 78.88
CA HIS A 211 -33.34 -26.48 77.48
C HIS A 211 -34.39 -25.70 76.67
N SER A 212 -34.04 -24.51 76.19
CA SER A 212 -34.86 -23.79 75.21
C SER A 212 -34.54 -24.31 73.81
N CYS A 213 -35.56 -24.92 73.22
CA CYS A 213 -35.67 -25.22 71.80
C CYS A 213 -36.08 -23.96 71.01
N PHE A 214 -35.85 -24.02 69.69
CA PHE A 214 -36.42 -23.26 68.55
C PHE A 214 -35.62 -22.10 67.92
N PRO A 215 -35.76 -21.85 66.59
CA PRO A 215 -36.52 -22.58 65.56
C PRO A 215 -35.76 -22.94 64.26
N CYS A 216 -36.36 -23.89 63.52
CA CYS A 216 -36.17 -24.12 62.09
C CYS A 216 -36.61 -22.92 61.22
N ALA A 217 -35.87 -22.69 60.14
CA ALA A 217 -36.37 -22.33 58.79
C ALA A 217 -35.23 -22.67 57.80
N ALA A 218 -35.31 -23.75 57.02
CA ALA A 218 -36.05 -23.89 55.76
C ALA A 218 -35.67 -22.80 54.73
N LEU A 219 -35.10 -23.27 53.60
CA LEU A 219 -34.85 -22.68 52.26
C LEU A 219 -33.47 -23.22 51.83
N GLY A 220 -33.36 -24.27 51.01
CA GLY A 220 -33.87 -24.39 49.64
C GLY A 220 -32.64 -24.50 48.73
N GLY A 221 -32.57 -25.52 47.87
CA GLY A 221 -31.47 -25.61 46.91
C GLY A 221 -31.16 -27.03 46.46
N ASP A 222 -32.05 -27.55 45.61
CA ASP A 222 -31.78 -28.67 44.72
C ASP A 222 -30.59 -28.42 43.77
N ALA A 223 -30.16 -29.52 43.17
CA ALA A 223 -29.49 -29.63 41.86
C ALA A 223 -27.96 -29.56 41.82
N ALA A 224 -27.38 -30.77 41.91
CA ALA A 224 -26.64 -31.39 40.80
C ALA A 224 -25.59 -30.52 40.09
N THR A 225 -24.34 -30.73 40.50
CA THR A 225 -23.17 -30.54 39.63
C THR A 225 -23.01 -31.72 38.67
N GLU A 226 -22.68 -31.35 37.43
CA GLU A 226 -21.82 -32.09 36.50
C GLU A 226 -22.46 -33.19 35.64
N GLU A 227 -23.18 -32.71 34.62
CA GLU A 227 -23.09 -33.27 33.29
C GLU A 227 -21.88 -32.62 32.57
N MET A 228 -20.84 -33.40 32.23
CA MET A 228 -20.23 -33.33 30.89
C MET A 228 -19.25 -34.46 30.58
N ALA A 229 -19.48 -35.03 29.40
CA ALA A 229 -18.51 -35.60 28.47
C ALA A 229 -17.86 -36.94 28.83
N LYS A 230 -18.59 -38.00 28.46
CA LYS A 230 -18.02 -39.19 27.84
C LYS A 230 -17.18 -38.78 26.63
N ASP A 231 -15.92 -39.20 26.59
CA ASP A 231 -15.28 -39.63 25.35
C ASP A 231 -14.26 -40.74 25.62
N SER A 232 -14.72 -41.95 25.30
CA SER A 232 -13.99 -43.11 24.80
C SER A 232 -12.47 -42.99 24.65
N ILE A 233 -11.70 -43.67 25.53
CA ILE A 233 -10.50 -44.40 25.12
C ILE A 233 -10.42 -45.75 25.86
N ARG A 234 -10.42 -46.81 25.05
CA ARG A 234 -10.16 -48.22 25.39
C ARG A 234 -8.99 -48.38 26.38
N ALA A 235 -9.27 -49.12 27.44
CA ALA A 235 -8.27 -49.72 28.31
C ALA A 235 -7.36 -50.67 27.51
N ALA A 236 -6.07 -50.33 27.42
CA ALA A 236 -4.99 -51.28 27.22
C ALA A 236 -4.15 -51.27 28.50
N THR A 237 -4.48 -52.17 29.41
CA THR A 237 -3.76 -52.46 30.66
C THR A 237 -2.39 -53.04 30.30
N SER A 238 -1.41 -52.16 30.10
CA SER A 238 0.01 -52.54 30.09
C SER A 238 0.55 -52.30 31.49
N ARG A 239 0.85 -53.39 32.21
CA ARG A 239 1.55 -53.36 33.50
C ARG A 239 2.87 -52.57 33.34
N THR A 240 2.92 -51.36 33.84
CA THR A 240 4.17 -50.61 34.01
C THR A 240 4.83 -51.09 35.30
N THR A 241 5.98 -51.71 35.15
CA THR A 241 6.92 -51.96 36.25
C THR A 241 7.38 -50.63 36.85
N PRO A 242 7.65 -50.54 38.16
CA PRO A 242 8.14 -49.32 38.77
C PRO A 242 9.54 -48.99 38.24
N LEU A 243 9.65 -47.93 37.44
CA LEU A 243 10.91 -47.36 36.97
C LEU A 243 11.79 -46.99 38.18
N THR A 244 13.04 -47.44 38.16
CA THR A 244 14.00 -47.14 39.21
C THR A 244 14.33 -45.64 39.24
N GLU A 245 14.77 -45.10 40.39
CA GLU A 245 15.05 -43.66 40.52
C GLU A 245 16.10 -43.15 39.51
N ALA A 246 17.02 -44.03 39.08
CA ALA A 246 18.00 -43.75 38.02
C ALA A 246 17.32 -43.50 36.66
N ASP A 247 16.29 -44.27 36.31
CA ASP A 247 15.54 -44.11 35.06
C ASP A 247 14.71 -42.82 35.05
N LYS A 248 14.18 -42.43 36.22
CA LYS A 248 13.46 -41.15 36.37
C LYS A 248 14.40 -39.95 36.21
N LEU A 249 15.60 -40.02 36.77
CA LEU A 249 16.61 -38.96 36.61
C LEU A 249 17.07 -38.87 35.15
N GLN A 250 17.34 -40.00 34.48
CA GLN A 250 17.69 -40.01 33.06
C GLN A 250 16.57 -39.44 32.17
N SER A 251 15.32 -39.80 32.43
CA SER A 251 14.15 -39.26 31.72
C SER A 251 14.02 -37.74 31.90
N LEU A 252 14.21 -37.21 33.11
CA LEU A 252 14.19 -35.76 33.36
C LEU A 252 15.34 -35.02 32.68
N THR A 253 16.55 -35.59 32.63
CA THR A 253 17.66 -35.01 31.87
C THR A 253 17.41 -35.04 30.36
N ALA A 254 16.86 -36.13 29.83
CA ALA A 254 16.50 -36.22 28.42
C ALA A 254 15.39 -35.22 28.05
N GLN A 255 14.40 -35.03 28.94
CA GLN A 255 13.33 -34.05 28.77
C GLN A 255 13.87 -32.61 28.77
N ARG A 256 14.79 -32.28 29.68
CA ARG A 256 15.46 -30.96 29.70
C ARG A 256 16.31 -30.74 28.46
N ALA A 257 17.04 -31.74 27.99
CA ALA A 257 17.81 -31.65 26.76
C ALA A 257 16.91 -31.44 25.54
N ALA A 258 15.77 -32.13 25.45
CA ALA A 258 14.78 -31.93 24.39
C ALA A 258 14.14 -30.52 24.44
N GLN A 259 13.85 -30.00 25.63
CA GLN A 259 13.35 -28.64 25.82
C GLN A 259 14.39 -27.58 25.43
N GLN A 260 15.66 -27.77 25.80
CA GLN A 260 16.73 -26.87 25.37
C GLN A 260 16.93 -26.92 23.85
N ALA A 261 16.91 -28.11 23.24
CA ALA A 261 17.04 -28.25 21.79
C ALA A 261 15.93 -27.52 21.04
N THR A 262 14.68 -27.62 21.50
CA THR A 262 13.53 -26.92 20.91
C THR A 262 13.61 -25.41 21.08
N ILE A 263 14.07 -24.90 22.23
CA ILE A 263 14.32 -23.46 22.44
C ILE A 263 15.44 -22.96 21.54
N THR A 264 16.55 -23.71 21.41
CA THR A 264 17.65 -23.29 20.53
C THR A 264 17.25 -23.32 19.06
N ALA A 265 16.44 -24.29 18.64
CA ALA A 265 15.94 -24.37 17.27
C ALA A 265 14.99 -23.21 16.94
N SER A 266 14.09 -22.84 17.86
CA SER A 266 13.17 -21.71 17.65
C SER A 266 13.90 -20.36 17.66
N GLN A 267 14.92 -20.19 18.51
CA GLN A 267 15.79 -19.01 18.47
C GLN A 267 16.52 -18.89 17.13
N LEU A 268 17.04 -20.00 16.60
CA LEU A 268 17.75 -20.00 15.33
C LEU A 268 16.82 -19.68 14.15
N GLN A 269 15.60 -20.22 14.16
CA GLN A 269 14.55 -19.84 13.19
C GLN A 269 14.20 -18.35 13.27
N TYR A 270 14.01 -17.81 14.48
CA TYR A 270 13.74 -16.38 14.65
C TYR A 270 14.86 -15.50 14.07
N THR A 271 16.12 -15.85 14.32
CA THR A 271 17.26 -15.09 13.78
C THR A 271 17.36 -15.18 12.25
N GLN A 272 16.98 -16.31 11.66
CA GLN A 272 16.93 -16.47 10.20
C GLN A 272 15.81 -15.62 9.59
N GLU A 273 14.60 -15.67 10.16
CA GLU A 273 13.47 -14.85 9.71
C GLU A 273 13.78 -13.35 9.84
N GLU A 274 14.45 -12.93 10.92
CA GLU A 274 14.85 -11.54 11.11
C GLU A 274 15.89 -11.09 10.07
N ALA A 275 16.87 -11.95 9.74
CA ALA A 275 17.85 -11.67 8.70
C ALA A 275 17.20 -11.57 7.31
N GLU A 276 16.24 -12.44 6.99
CA GLU A 276 15.47 -12.40 5.75
C GLU A 276 14.63 -11.12 5.65
N LEU A 277 13.95 -10.73 6.73
CA LEU A 277 13.20 -9.47 6.79
C LEU A 277 14.09 -8.25 6.61
N GLN A 278 15.29 -8.25 7.20
CA GLN A 278 16.26 -7.18 6.99
C GLN A 278 16.72 -7.10 5.53
N ARG A 279 16.95 -8.25 4.87
CA ARG A 279 17.30 -8.31 3.45
C ARG A 279 16.17 -7.76 2.57
N CYS A 280 14.94 -8.22 2.78
CA CYS A 280 13.77 -7.71 2.07
C CYS A 280 13.55 -6.21 2.28
N ARG A 281 13.79 -5.69 3.50
CA ARG A 281 13.74 -4.24 3.78
C ARG A 281 14.81 -3.47 3.01
N ALA A 282 16.03 -4.00 2.90
CA ALA A 282 17.10 -3.36 2.13
C ALA A 282 16.77 -3.35 0.62
N GLU A 283 16.31 -4.47 0.09
CA GLU A 283 15.86 -4.59 -1.32
C GLU A 283 14.72 -3.61 -1.63
N LEU A 284 13.72 -3.53 -0.74
CA LEU A 284 12.58 -2.61 -0.93
C LEU A 284 13.04 -1.14 -0.89
N LYS A 285 13.95 -0.78 0.02
CA LYS A 285 14.54 0.58 0.05
C LYS A 285 15.28 0.91 -1.24
N GLN A 286 16.05 -0.04 -1.77
CA GLN A 286 16.79 0.15 -3.01
C GLN A 286 15.83 0.33 -4.20
N LEU A 287 14.77 -0.48 -4.28
CA LEU A 287 13.74 -0.35 -5.31
C LEU A 287 13.03 1.00 -5.25
N VAL A 288 12.69 1.48 -4.05
CA VAL A 288 12.07 2.80 -3.86
C VAL A 288 12.99 3.92 -4.32
N LEU A 289 14.27 3.87 -3.95
CA LEU A 289 15.25 4.87 -4.41
C LEU A 289 15.40 4.87 -5.93
N GLN A 290 15.41 3.71 -6.56
CA GLN A 290 15.46 3.60 -8.02
C GLN A 290 14.21 4.20 -8.67
N LEU A 291 13.02 3.88 -8.16
CA LEU A 291 11.76 4.47 -8.62
C LEU A 291 11.74 6.00 -8.47
N CYS A 292 12.26 6.54 -7.37
CA CYS A 292 12.39 7.99 -7.21
C CYS A 292 13.29 8.59 -8.29
N GLY A 293 14.45 7.98 -8.56
CA GLY A 293 15.35 8.43 -9.62
C GLY A 293 14.73 8.36 -11.03
N ASP A 294 13.97 7.31 -11.32
CA ASP A 294 13.27 7.16 -12.60
C ASP A 294 12.18 8.22 -12.78
N ILE A 295 11.44 8.56 -11.71
CA ILE A 295 10.42 9.62 -11.72
C ILE A 295 11.08 10.99 -11.92
N GLU A 296 12.16 11.29 -11.19
CA GLU A 296 12.91 12.54 -11.35
C GLU A 296 13.46 12.69 -12.77
N GLY A 297 13.95 11.59 -13.36
CA GLY A 297 14.41 11.57 -14.75
C GLY A 297 13.28 11.79 -15.76
N ALA A 298 12.11 11.18 -15.54
CA ALA A 298 10.94 11.39 -16.38
C ALA A 298 10.41 12.82 -16.30
N ASP A 299 10.36 13.41 -15.09
CA ASP A 299 9.95 14.78 -14.88
C ASP A 299 10.92 15.77 -15.53
N ALA A 300 12.24 15.53 -15.43
CA ALA A 300 13.26 16.33 -16.11
C ALA A 300 13.10 16.29 -17.64
N ALA A 301 12.88 15.10 -18.22
CA ALA A 301 12.65 14.94 -19.65
C ALA A 301 11.37 15.66 -20.11
N GLN A 302 10.29 15.59 -19.33
CA GLN A 302 9.05 16.31 -19.61
C GLN A 302 9.26 17.84 -19.57
N GLN A 303 10.02 18.35 -18.60
CA GLN A 303 10.34 19.78 -18.51
C GLN A 303 11.19 20.24 -19.71
N GLU A 304 12.14 19.44 -20.17
CA GLU A 304 12.92 19.73 -21.37
C GLU A 304 12.06 19.78 -22.64
N GLU A 305 11.12 18.83 -22.79
CA GLU A 305 10.19 18.82 -23.91
C GLU A 305 9.26 20.05 -23.89
N GLN A 306 8.75 20.42 -22.71
CA GLN A 306 7.94 21.64 -22.54
C GLN A 306 8.75 22.90 -22.86
N LYS A 307 9.99 23.00 -22.38
CA LYS A 307 10.89 24.13 -22.72
C LYS A 307 11.13 24.20 -24.23
N SER A 308 11.49 23.08 -24.86
CA SER A 308 11.69 22.98 -26.31
C SER A 308 10.45 23.41 -27.09
N TYR A 309 9.26 22.98 -26.65
CA TYR A 309 7.99 23.41 -27.24
C TYR A 309 7.76 24.92 -27.11
N HIS A 310 8.00 25.49 -25.93
CA HIS A 310 7.88 26.93 -25.71
C HIS A 310 8.91 27.73 -26.51
N ASP A 311 10.15 27.26 -26.60
CA ASP A 311 11.21 27.87 -27.41
C ASP A 311 10.87 27.84 -28.90
N ALA A 312 10.30 26.73 -29.39
CA ALA A 312 9.79 26.63 -30.76
C ALA A 312 8.64 27.61 -31.02
N LEU A 313 7.71 27.76 -30.06
CA LEU A 313 6.63 28.74 -30.15
C LEU A 313 7.16 30.18 -30.18
N ASN A 314 8.13 30.50 -29.32
CA ASN A 314 8.74 31.83 -29.24
C ASN A 314 9.56 32.17 -30.50
N THR A 315 10.30 31.19 -31.03
CA THR A 315 11.03 31.34 -32.29
C THR A 315 10.07 31.59 -33.45
N ALA A 316 8.95 30.87 -33.51
CA ALA A 316 7.91 31.11 -34.52
C ALA A 316 7.28 32.51 -34.43
N VAL A 317 7.20 33.10 -33.22
CA VAL A 317 6.73 34.48 -33.03
C VAL A 317 7.79 35.49 -33.47
N GLY A 318 9.06 35.28 -33.13
CA GLY A 318 10.17 36.20 -33.44
C GLY A 318 10.54 36.30 -34.93
N VAL A 319 10.24 35.26 -35.73
CA VAL A 319 10.54 35.22 -37.18
C VAL A 319 9.43 35.89 -38.02
N GLY A 320 8.39 36.46 -37.40
CA GLY A 320 7.28 37.09 -38.13
C GLY A 320 6.46 36.08 -38.94
N ALA A 321 6.49 34.81 -38.55
CA ALA A 321 5.69 33.77 -39.20
C ALA A 321 4.21 34.04 -38.90
N ARG A 322 3.49 34.53 -39.91
CA ARG A 322 2.04 34.75 -39.88
C ARG A 322 1.35 33.47 -39.43
N ARG A 323 0.71 33.51 -38.26
CA ARG A 323 -0.09 32.39 -37.74
C ARG A 323 -1.43 32.45 -38.46
N THR A 324 -1.44 32.01 -39.71
CA THR A 324 -2.67 31.94 -40.50
C THR A 324 -3.42 30.66 -40.17
N CYS A 325 -4.70 30.77 -39.88
CA CYS A 325 -5.59 29.61 -39.78
C CYS A 325 -5.56 28.79 -41.08
N ALA A 326 -5.30 27.49 -41.01
CA ALA A 326 -5.20 26.64 -42.21
C ALA A 326 -6.52 26.54 -43.00
N SER A 327 -7.67 26.85 -42.39
CA SER A 327 -8.99 26.76 -43.02
C SER A 327 -9.52 28.11 -43.54
N CYS A 328 -9.12 29.25 -42.96
CA CYS A 328 -9.62 30.56 -43.38
C CYS A 328 -8.53 31.61 -43.69
N HIS A 329 -7.25 31.23 -43.57
CA HIS A 329 -6.06 32.06 -43.82
C HIS A 329 -5.99 33.40 -43.07
N ARG A 330 -6.87 33.65 -42.10
CA ARG A 330 -6.80 34.84 -41.24
C ARG A 330 -5.65 34.71 -40.24
N ASP A 331 -4.92 35.80 -40.06
CA ASP A 331 -3.88 35.92 -39.04
C ASP A 331 -4.53 36.05 -37.65
N PHE A 332 -4.24 35.13 -36.74
CA PHE A 332 -4.83 35.10 -35.40
C PHE A 332 -4.46 36.30 -34.52
N LEU A 333 -3.47 37.11 -34.92
CA LEU A 333 -2.94 38.23 -34.14
C LEU A 333 -3.34 39.60 -34.71
N GLN A 334 -4.10 39.65 -35.81
CA GLN A 334 -4.48 40.90 -36.45
C GLN A 334 -5.55 41.69 -35.66
N ASP A 335 -6.23 41.04 -34.71
CA ASP A 335 -7.32 41.64 -33.92
C ASP A 335 -6.87 42.15 -32.53
N PHE A 336 -5.56 42.10 -32.21
CA PHE A 336 -5.02 42.50 -30.90
C PHE A 336 -4.21 43.81 -30.93
N SER A 337 -4.23 44.56 -32.03
CA SER A 337 -3.58 45.88 -32.17
C SER A 337 -4.55 47.03 -32.03
#